data_AF-A0A7Y2C483-F1
#
_entry.id   AF-A0A7Y2C483-F1
#
_cell.length_a   1.000
_cell.length_b   1.000
_cell.length_c   1.000
_cell.angle_alpha   90.00
_cell.angle_beta   90.00
_cell.angle_gamma   90.00
#
_symmetry.space_group_name_H-M   'P 1'
#
loop_
_entity.id
_entity.type
_entity.pdbx_description
1 polymer ?
#
loop_
_entity_poly.entity_id
_entity_poly.type
_entity_poly.pdbx_seq_one_letter_code
_entity_poly.pdbx_strand_id
1 'polypeptide(L)'
;MYLPASGWDKMGSSLGFLSDASRWDNDDLDQDKIARGYVYIESSDVMVKKKRMQLLVQLLNPHFSQKIKVYHDPLAGETASIGIAGVKVAGGLDKSYYVKKESAKAAVRLKKKDYSDEFRGFYSSCKTVSKMEPKWKEFATHVHAYATKCN
;
A
#
# COMPACT_ATOMS: atom_id res chain seq x y z
N MET A 1 0.83 16.59 3.98
CA MET A 1 -0.31 17.53 3.78
C MET A 1 -1.58 16.73 3.53
N TYR A 2 -2.75 17.28 3.85
CA TYR A 2 -4.04 16.61 3.66
C TYR A 2 -4.82 17.25 2.52
N LEU A 3 -5.29 16.45 1.58
CA LEU A 3 -6.19 16.90 0.51
C LEU A 3 -7.54 16.15 0.63
N PRO A 4 -8.66 16.76 0.25
CA PRO A 4 -9.93 16.03 0.17
C PRO A 4 -9.79 14.83 -0.78
N ALA A 5 -10.41 13.70 -0.45
CA ALA A 5 -10.34 12.51 -1.30
C ALA A 5 -10.81 12.83 -2.72
N SER A 6 -9.96 12.48 -3.67
CA SER A 6 -10.35 12.25 -5.05
C SER A 6 -10.63 10.75 -5.21
N GLY A 7 -11.45 10.34 -6.19
CA GLY A 7 -11.95 8.96 -6.36
C GLY A 7 -10.92 7.84 -6.64
N TRP A 8 -9.67 7.99 -6.20
CA TRP A 8 -8.53 7.10 -6.40
C TRP A 8 -8.22 6.21 -5.19
N ASP A 9 -8.93 6.37 -4.07
CA ASP A 9 -8.72 5.61 -2.82
C ASP A 9 -9.31 4.18 -2.87
N LYS A 10 -8.73 3.31 -3.69
CA LYS A 10 -9.18 1.92 -3.88
C LYS A 10 -8.54 0.91 -2.92
N MET A 11 -7.39 1.26 -2.34
CA MET A 11 -6.70 0.39 -1.39
C MET A 11 -7.39 0.41 -0.01
N GLY A 12 -7.86 1.58 0.43
CA GLY A 12 -8.63 1.72 1.67
C GLY A 12 -9.96 0.94 1.65
N SER A 13 -10.66 0.93 0.51
CA SER A 13 -11.91 0.16 0.36
C SER A 13 -11.69 -1.36 0.38
N SER A 14 -10.55 -1.84 -0.10
CA SER A 14 -10.17 -3.27 -0.03
C SER A 14 -9.79 -3.70 1.39
N LEU A 15 -9.26 -2.78 2.20
CA LEU A 15 -8.97 -2.97 3.62
C LEU A 15 -10.20 -2.81 4.51
N GLY A 16 -11.26 -2.14 4.03
CA GLY A 16 -12.55 -2.01 4.74
C GLY A 16 -13.27 -3.34 5.03
N PHE A 17 -12.76 -4.45 4.48
CA PHE A 17 -13.20 -5.82 4.78
C PHE A 17 -12.41 -6.47 5.94
N LEU A 18 -11.36 -5.81 6.45
CA LEU A 18 -10.55 -6.22 7.60
C LEU A 18 -10.87 -5.24 8.77
N SER A 19 -11.61 -5.76 9.75
CA SER A 19 -12.31 -5.09 10.86
C SER A 19 -11.55 -4.09 11.74
N ASP A 20 -12.32 -3.19 12.36
CA ASP A 20 -12.05 -2.34 13.54
C ASP A 20 -10.91 -1.31 13.43
N ALA A 21 -11.28 -0.10 13.03
CA ALA A 21 -10.43 1.09 12.96
C ALA A 21 -9.93 1.63 14.33
N SER A 22 -10.23 0.97 15.45
CA SER A 22 -9.99 1.49 16.80
C SER A 22 -8.66 1.10 17.44
N ARG A 23 -7.75 0.42 16.72
CA ARG A 23 -6.49 -0.09 17.30
C ARG A 23 -5.21 0.23 16.51
N TRP A 24 -5.29 0.90 15.36
CA TRP A 24 -4.16 1.09 14.46
C TRP A 24 -3.99 2.58 14.12
N ASP A 25 -3.51 3.34 15.09
CA ASP A 25 -3.23 4.75 14.89
C ASP A 25 -1.74 4.96 14.60
N ASN A 26 -1.49 5.75 13.56
CA ASN A 26 -0.19 6.36 13.37
C ASN A 26 -0.25 7.76 13.99
N ASP A 27 0.31 7.91 15.19
CA ASP A 27 0.29 9.16 15.96
C ASP A 27 0.90 10.35 15.20
N ASP A 28 1.72 10.09 14.17
CA ASP A 28 2.31 11.10 13.30
C ASP A 28 1.29 11.72 12.30
N LEU A 29 0.09 11.17 12.18
CA LEU A 29 -0.94 11.59 11.23
C LEU A 29 -2.24 12.02 11.94
N ASP A 30 -2.87 13.08 11.41
CA ASP A 30 -4.19 13.58 11.79
C ASP A 30 -5.29 12.57 11.41
N GLN A 31 -5.66 11.75 12.38
CA GLN A 31 -6.66 10.69 12.23
C GLN A 31 -8.06 11.25 11.94
N ASP A 32 -8.41 12.42 12.50
CA ASP A 32 -9.70 13.07 12.26
C ASP A 32 -9.86 13.49 10.79
N LYS A 33 -8.79 13.94 10.15
CA LYS A 33 -8.81 14.23 8.70
C LYS A 33 -8.93 12.95 7.88
N ILE A 34 -8.20 11.90 8.23
CA ILE A 34 -8.27 10.61 7.52
C ILE A 34 -9.67 10.00 7.63
N ALA A 35 -10.25 10.01 8.83
CA ALA A 35 -11.61 9.53 9.09
C ALA A 35 -12.68 10.31 8.32
N ARG A 36 -12.45 11.61 8.05
CA ARG A 36 -13.30 12.45 7.20
C ARG A 36 -13.04 12.28 5.69
N GLY A 37 -12.23 11.29 5.30
CA GLY A 37 -11.94 10.99 3.90
C GLY A 37 -10.92 11.95 3.27
N TYR A 38 -9.99 12.50 4.04
CA TYR A 38 -8.84 13.20 3.46
C TYR A 38 -7.71 12.22 3.16
N VAL A 39 -7.05 12.42 2.03
CA VAL A 39 -5.84 11.69 1.67
C VAL A 39 -4.61 12.41 2.23
N TYR A 40 -3.64 11.63 2.69
CA TYR A 40 -2.34 12.17 3.11
C TYR A 40 -1.35 12.13 1.95
N ILE A 41 -0.76 13.28 1.63
CA ILE A 41 0.29 13.44 0.61
C ILE A 41 1.58 13.88 1.29
N GLU A 42 2.68 13.22 0.96
CA GLU A 42 4.02 13.59 1.44
C GLU A 42 5.05 13.60 0.32
N SER A 43 6.14 14.33 0.54
CA SER A 43 7.33 14.25 -0.33
C SER A 43 8.12 12.99 0.03
N SER A 44 8.43 12.17 -0.96
CA SER A 44 9.18 10.93 -0.77
C SER A 44 10.15 10.70 -1.91
N ASP A 45 11.32 10.15 -1.58
CA ASP A 45 12.24 9.61 -2.58
C ASP A 45 11.66 8.33 -3.18
N VAL A 46 11.57 8.29 -4.50
CA VAL A 46 10.98 7.19 -5.27
C VAL A 46 11.93 6.74 -6.36
N MET A 47 12.05 5.43 -6.56
CA MET A 47 12.80 4.85 -7.66
C MET A 47 11.91 4.77 -8.91
N VAL A 48 12.15 5.66 -9.87
CA VAL A 48 11.53 5.63 -11.20
C VAL A 48 12.52 5.01 -12.17
N LYS A 49 12.26 3.76 -12.59
CA LYS A 49 13.21 2.93 -13.32
C LYS A 49 14.51 2.78 -12.49
N LYS A 50 15.63 3.35 -12.96
CA LYS A 50 16.93 3.32 -12.27
C LYS A 50 17.32 4.68 -11.65
N LYS A 51 16.42 5.66 -11.66
CA LYS A 51 16.67 7.01 -11.13
C LYS A 51 15.90 7.24 -9.84
N ARG A 52 16.56 7.81 -8.84
CA ARG A 52 15.90 8.33 -7.64
C ARG A 52 15.34 9.72 -7.96
N MET A 53 14.06 9.92 -7.66
CA MET A 53 13.36 11.18 -7.84
C MET A 53 12.58 11.51 -6.58
N GLN A 54 12.55 12.78 -6.19
CA GLN A 54 11.70 13.25 -5.10
C GLN A 54 10.32 13.59 -5.69
N LEU A 55 9.28 12.94 -5.21
CA LEU A 55 7.90 13.10 -5.70
C LEU A 55 6.95 13.41 -4.54
N LEU A 56 5.92 14.19 -4.81
CA LEU A 56 4.74 14.24 -3.95
C LEU A 56 3.87 13.03 -4.24
N VAL A 57 3.61 12.22 -3.21
CA VAL A 57 2.93 10.93 -3.34
C VAL A 57 1.85 10.78 -2.27
N GLN A 58 0.72 10.20 -2.66
CA GLN A 58 -0.39 9.87 -1.77
C GLN A 58 -0.10 8.58 -1.01
N LEU A 59 -0.17 8.63 0.32
CA LEU A 59 -0.06 7.47 1.21
C LEU A 59 -1.39 6.72 1.25
N LEU A 60 -1.36 5.41 0.97
CA LEU A 60 -2.53 4.55 0.85
C LEU A 60 -2.82 3.71 2.10
N ASN A 61 -1.87 3.62 3.04
CA ASN A 61 -2.01 2.86 4.30
C ASN A 61 -1.74 3.70 5.56
N PRO A 62 -2.38 4.86 5.75
CA PRO A 62 -2.03 5.78 6.82
C PRO A 62 -2.12 5.19 8.24
N HIS A 63 -3.02 4.23 8.48
CA HIS A 63 -3.24 3.60 9.78
C HIS A 63 -2.12 2.64 10.22
N PHE A 64 -1.31 2.12 9.28
CA PHE A 64 -0.24 1.17 9.60
C PHE A 64 1.01 1.44 8.77
N SER A 65 1.32 2.72 8.57
CA SER A 65 2.41 3.18 7.69
C SER A 65 3.79 3.27 8.33
N GLN A 66 3.90 3.07 9.66
CA GLN A 66 5.15 3.31 10.42
C GLN A 66 6.33 2.48 9.87
N LYS A 67 6.14 1.16 9.70
CA LYS A 67 7.20 0.25 9.24
C LYS A 67 7.27 0.11 7.71
N ILE A 68 6.15 0.37 7.03
CA ILE A 68 6.03 0.21 5.58
C ILE A 68 5.00 1.20 5.05
N LYS A 69 5.44 2.09 4.17
CA LYS A 69 4.59 3.04 3.47
C LYS A 69 4.27 2.53 2.09
N VAL A 70 3.00 2.59 1.71
CA VAL A 70 2.51 2.28 0.37
C VAL A 70 1.97 3.56 -0.23
N TYR A 71 2.45 3.89 -1.41
CA TYR A 71 2.03 5.06 -2.14
C TYR A 71 1.36 4.71 -3.46
N HIS A 72 0.42 5.55 -3.86
CA HIS A 72 -0.21 5.49 -5.17
C HIS A 72 0.83 5.70 -6.28
N ASP A 73 0.74 4.87 -7.32
CA ASP A 73 1.51 5.01 -8.54
C ASP A 73 0.61 5.62 -9.63
N PRO A 74 0.78 6.90 -10.00
CA PRO A 74 -0.11 7.56 -10.96
C PRO A 74 -0.03 6.98 -12.38
N LEU A 75 0.95 6.11 -12.65
CA LEU A 75 1.10 5.40 -13.92
C LEU A 75 0.68 3.93 -13.82
N ALA A 76 0.03 3.53 -12.73
CA ALA A 76 -0.51 2.19 -12.60
C ALA A 76 -1.80 2.07 -13.42
N GLY A 77 -1.86 1.04 -14.28
CA GLY A 77 -3.14 0.62 -14.84
C GLY A 77 -3.90 -0.23 -13.82
N GLU A 78 -5.21 -0.35 -13.96
CA GLU A 78 -6.02 -1.19 -13.06
C GLU A 78 -6.02 -2.66 -13.50
N THR A 79 -6.17 -3.56 -12.53
CA THR A 79 -6.53 -4.94 -12.82
C THR A 79 -8.00 -5.02 -13.20
N ALA A 80 -8.36 -5.96 -14.08
CA ALA A 80 -9.77 -6.24 -14.31
C ALA A 80 -10.40 -6.68 -12.98
N SER A 81 -11.59 -6.17 -12.67
CA SER A 81 -12.39 -6.61 -11.53
C SER A 81 -12.72 -8.09 -11.71
N ILE A 82 -12.01 -8.96 -10.98
CA ILE A 82 -12.37 -10.38 -10.89
C ILE A 82 -13.24 -10.50 -9.64
N GLY A 83 -14.55 -10.68 -9.84
CA GLY A 83 -15.49 -10.89 -8.75
C GLY A 83 -15.09 -12.11 -7.92
N ILE A 84 -15.02 -11.94 -6.61
CA ILE A 84 -14.88 -13.06 -5.67
C ILE A 84 -16.30 -13.35 -5.16
N ALA A 85 -16.78 -14.59 -5.35
CA ALA A 85 -18.04 -15.09 -4.77
C ALA A 85 -19.30 -14.26 -5.10
N GLY A 86 -19.48 -13.81 -6.36
CA GLY A 86 -20.71 -13.12 -6.78
C GLY A 86 -20.84 -11.66 -6.32
N VAL A 87 -19.92 -11.16 -5.49
CA VAL A 87 -19.85 -9.74 -5.12
C VAL A 87 -18.89 -9.04 -6.07
N LYS A 88 -19.44 -8.14 -6.92
CA LYS A 88 -18.63 -7.22 -7.73
C LYS A 88 -18.05 -6.15 -6.80
N VAL A 89 -16.77 -6.29 -6.43
CA VAL A 89 -16.00 -5.16 -5.91
C VAL A 89 -15.79 -4.21 -7.09
N ALA A 90 -16.28 -2.97 -6.98
CA ALA A 90 -16.12 -1.99 -8.04
C ALA A 90 -14.64 -1.59 -8.16
N GLY A 91 -14.03 -1.92 -9.31
CA GLY A 91 -12.61 -1.68 -9.58
C GLY A 91 -11.69 -2.81 -9.12
N GLY A 92 -10.69 -3.17 -9.93
CA GLY A 92 -9.62 -4.07 -9.49
C GLY A 92 -8.50 -3.28 -8.81
N LEU A 93 -7.61 -4.00 -8.09
CA LEU A 93 -6.37 -3.42 -7.56
C LEU A 93 -5.54 -2.77 -8.66
N ASP A 94 -4.77 -1.75 -8.31
CA ASP A 94 -3.78 -1.19 -9.22
C ASP A 94 -2.75 -2.26 -9.61
N LYS A 95 -2.19 -2.16 -10.81
CA LYS A 95 -1.14 -3.08 -11.29
C LYS A 95 0.23 -2.78 -10.67
N SER A 96 0.37 -1.69 -9.94
CA SER A 96 1.60 -1.36 -9.23
C SER A 96 1.38 -0.36 -8.11
N TYR A 97 2.28 -0.41 -7.13
CA TYR A 97 2.37 0.53 -6.02
C TYR A 97 3.84 0.91 -5.80
N TYR A 98 4.08 2.10 -5.24
CA TYR A 98 5.38 2.43 -4.68
C TYR A 98 5.42 2.05 -3.20
N VAL A 99 6.43 1.31 -2.78
CA VAL A 99 6.52 0.78 -1.42
C VAL A 99 7.86 1.14 -0.78
N LYS A 100 7.82 1.76 0.39
CA LYS A 100 8.99 2.18 1.17
C LYS A 100 8.95 1.54 2.54
N LYS A 101 9.88 0.64 2.82
CA LYS A 101 10.15 0.16 4.18
C LYS A 101 10.87 1.23 4.98
N GLU A 102 10.72 1.23 6.29
CA GLU A 102 11.34 2.22 7.20
C GLU A 102 12.85 2.40 6.95
N SER A 103 13.59 1.31 6.79
CA SER A 103 15.04 1.34 6.53
C SER A 103 15.45 1.68 5.08
N ALA A 104 14.48 1.83 4.16
CA ALA A 104 14.76 2.06 2.76
C ALA A 104 14.95 3.55 2.43
N LYS A 105 16.02 3.86 1.71
CA LYS A 105 16.32 5.24 1.26
C LYS A 105 15.32 5.78 0.24
N ALA A 106 14.62 4.91 -0.49
CA ALA A 106 13.62 5.30 -1.48
C ALA A 106 12.53 4.24 -1.60
N ALA A 107 11.32 4.65 -1.99
CA ALA A 107 10.25 3.75 -2.35
C ALA A 107 10.58 3.02 -3.67
N VAL A 108 10.33 1.71 -3.71
CA VAL A 108 10.49 0.88 -4.91
C VAL A 108 9.13 0.59 -5.53
N ARG A 109 9.08 0.50 -6.86
CA ARG A 109 7.84 0.17 -7.57
C ARG A 109 7.65 -1.34 -7.61
N LEU A 110 6.66 -1.84 -6.88
CA LEU A 110 6.23 -3.24 -7.00
C LEU A 110 5.13 -3.34 -8.05
N LYS A 111 5.26 -4.31 -8.96
CA LYS A 111 4.30 -4.53 -10.06
C LYS A 111 3.66 -5.89 -9.93
N LYS A 112 2.36 -5.98 -10.25
CA LYS A 112 1.60 -7.23 -10.31
C LYS A 112 2.33 -8.33 -11.07
N LYS A 113 2.85 -8.01 -12.26
CA LYS A 113 3.49 -9.00 -13.15
C LYS A 113 4.79 -9.58 -12.60
N ASP A 114 5.48 -8.85 -11.72
CA ASP A 114 6.78 -9.21 -11.16
C ASP A 114 6.64 -9.66 -9.68
N TYR A 115 5.44 -9.54 -9.09
CA TYR A 115 5.22 -9.68 -7.66
C TYR A 115 5.58 -11.07 -7.14
N SER A 116 5.19 -12.13 -7.84
CA SER A 116 5.49 -13.51 -7.41
C SER A 116 6.98 -13.77 -7.31
N ASP A 117 7.75 -13.24 -8.27
CA ASP A 117 9.18 -13.46 -8.38
C ASP A 117 9.96 -12.60 -7.36
N GLU A 118 9.52 -11.36 -7.17
CA GLU A 118 10.17 -10.41 -6.26
C GLU A 118 9.75 -10.58 -4.79
N PHE A 119 8.62 -11.23 -4.50
CA PHE A 119 7.98 -11.26 -3.18
C PHE A 119 8.94 -11.70 -2.06
N ARG A 120 9.60 -12.84 -2.24
CA ARG A 120 10.49 -13.41 -1.22
C ARG A 120 11.70 -12.52 -0.97
N GLY A 121 12.26 -11.93 -2.03
CA GLY A 121 13.38 -10.99 -1.93
C GLY A 121 12.95 -9.72 -1.20
N PHE A 122 11.82 -9.14 -1.61
CA PHE A 122 11.28 -7.93 -1.01
C PHE A 122 10.99 -8.13 0.49
N TYR A 123 10.31 -9.22 0.88
CA TYR A 123 9.95 -9.51 2.27
C TYR A 123 10.97 -10.35 3.05
N SER A 124 12.18 -10.55 2.52
CA SER A 124 13.22 -11.43 3.09
C SER A 124 13.54 -11.14 4.56
N SER A 125 13.50 -9.87 4.97
CA SER A 125 13.71 -9.44 6.36
C SER A 125 12.66 -9.94 7.35
N CYS A 126 11.49 -10.39 6.87
CA CYS A 126 10.43 -10.91 7.72
C CYS A 126 10.01 -12.33 7.33
N LYS A 127 10.47 -13.32 8.10
CA LYS A 127 10.18 -14.74 7.89
C LYS A 127 8.67 -15.07 7.84
N THR A 128 7.87 -14.34 8.61
CA THR A 128 6.41 -14.53 8.66
C THR A 128 5.77 -14.20 7.30
N VAL A 129 6.16 -13.08 6.71
CA VAL A 129 5.58 -12.63 5.43
C VAL A 129 6.24 -13.34 4.25
N SER A 130 7.55 -13.58 4.27
CA SER A 130 8.25 -14.22 3.14
C SER A 130 7.85 -15.69 2.89
N LYS A 131 7.20 -16.33 3.86
CA LYS A 131 6.60 -17.67 3.74
C LYS A 131 5.15 -17.66 3.24
N MET A 132 4.50 -16.51 3.16
CA MET A 132 3.14 -16.40 2.62
C MET A 132 3.13 -16.62 1.11
N GLU A 133 1.97 -16.95 0.56
CA GLU A 133 1.80 -17.15 -0.86
C GLU A 133 1.79 -15.80 -1.60
N PRO A 134 2.63 -15.60 -2.63
CA PRO A 134 2.87 -14.27 -3.22
C PRO A 134 1.78 -13.85 -4.23
N LYS A 135 0.52 -13.84 -3.78
CA LYS A 135 -0.66 -13.47 -4.58
C LYS A 135 -0.87 -11.96 -4.59
N TRP A 136 -0.94 -11.34 -5.78
CA TRP A 136 -1.19 -9.89 -5.89
C TRP A 136 -2.49 -9.43 -5.23
N LYS A 137 -3.53 -10.26 -5.30
CA LYS A 137 -4.81 -9.98 -4.62
C LYS A 137 -4.69 -9.89 -3.09
N GLU A 138 -3.63 -10.46 -2.51
CA GLU A 138 -3.32 -10.43 -1.08
C GLU A 138 -2.31 -9.33 -0.74
N PHE A 139 -1.97 -8.43 -1.67
CA PHE A 139 -0.97 -7.38 -1.46
C PHE A 139 -1.21 -6.57 -0.18
N ALA A 140 -2.44 -6.13 0.04
CA ALA A 140 -2.83 -5.39 1.25
C ALA A 140 -2.61 -6.24 2.52
N THR A 141 -2.99 -7.52 2.49
CA THR A 141 -2.76 -8.49 3.57
C THR A 141 -1.27 -8.62 3.88
N HIS A 142 -0.42 -8.71 2.87
CA HIS A 142 1.04 -8.82 3.04
C HIS A 142 1.66 -7.55 3.64
N VAL A 143 1.24 -6.37 3.19
CA VAL A 143 1.69 -5.08 3.75
C VAL A 143 1.26 -4.97 5.22
N HIS A 144 -0.01 -5.27 5.52
CA HIS A 144 -0.52 -5.23 6.88
C HIS A 144 0.20 -6.24 7.79
N ALA A 145 0.40 -7.47 7.32
CA ALA A 145 1.18 -8.47 8.04
C ALA A 145 2.62 -8.01 8.28
N TYR A 146 3.23 -7.29 7.33
CA TYR A 146 4.55 -6.71 7.53
C TYR A 146 4.55 -5.64 8.62
N ALA A 147 3.58 -4.72 8.59
CA ALA A 147 3.46 -3.65 9.58
C ALA A 147 3.24 -4.19 11.00
N THR A 148 2.46 -5.26 11.15
CA THR A 148 2.01 -5.76 12.46
C THR A 148 2.85 -6.90 13.03
N LYS A 149 3.51 -7.71 12.18
CA LYS A 149 4.19 -8.95 12.62
C LYS A 149 5.71 -8.95 12.44
N CYS A 150 6.28 -7.87 11.92
CA CYS A 150 7.72 -7.79 11.64
C CYS A 150 8.33 -6.63 12.42
N ASN A 151 9.53 -6.84 12.97
CA ASN A 151 10.34 -5.83 13.66
C ASN A 151 11.60 -5.58 12.85
#